data_AF-A0A7S3E398-F1
#
_entry.id   AF-A0A7S3E398-F1
#
_cell.length_a   1.000
_cell.length_b   1.000
_cell.length_c   1.000
_cell.angle_alpha   90.00
_cell.angle_beta   90.00
_cell.angle_gamma   90.00
#
_symmetry.space_group_name_H-M   'P 1'
#
loop_
_entity.id
_entity.type
_entity.pdbx_description
1 polymer ?
#
loop_
_entity_poly.entity_id
_entity_poly.type
_entity_poly.pdbx_seq_one_letter_code
_entity_poly.pdbx_strand_id
1 'polypeptide(L)'
;ATTSWVALWLALWLAACAAPLGAGAYRHGDTVHMARRAQFKQVRSEWHEIFGRFCPHFGVDRVVAVPLPKPKTFEAGDDYKMSLALDHYNFHTSWLKLIDGKRPASGLGFGFGGQGQISSSSGAA
;
A
#
# COMPACT_ATOMS: atom_id res chain seq x y z
N ALA A 1 13.20 8.69 -56.26
CA ALA A 1 12.50 7.65 -55.49
C ALA A 1 13.10 7.43 -54.09
N THR A 2 13.74 8.43 -53.47
CA THR A 2 14.46 8.31 -52.18
C THR A 2 13.64 8.76 -50.97
N THR A 3 12.58 9.54 -51.18
CA THR A 3 11.69 10.06 -50.13
C THR A 3 10.84 8.98 -49.45
N SER A 4 10.61 7.85 -50.14
CA SER A 4 9.75 6.76 -49.64
C SER A 4 10.33 6.05 -48.42
N TRP A 5 11.65 5.87 -48.39
CA TRP A 5 12.32 5.21 -47.27
C TRP A 5 12.34 6.08 -46.01
N VAL A 6 12.61 7.37 -46.16
CA VAL A 6 12.58 8.31 -45.03
C VAL A 6 11.17 8.38 -44.44
N ALA A 7 10.14 8.43 -45.28
CA ALA A 7 8.75 8.43 -44.83
C ALA A 7 8.37 7.13 -44.10
N LEU A 8 8.84 5.97 -44.57
CA LEU A 8 8.65 4.69 -43.90
C LEU A 8 9.35 4.65 -42.53
N TRP A 9 10.59 5.12 -42.44
CA TRP A 9 11.32 5.20 -41.17
C TRP A 9 10.66 6.18 -40.18
N LEU A 10 10.19 7.32 -40.66
CA LEU A 10 9.47 8.29 -39.84
C LEU A 10 8.14 7.73 -39.35
N ALA A 11 7.38 7.05 -40.21
CA ALA A 11 6.13 6.39 -39.84
C ALA A 11 6.35 5.27 -38.82
N LEU A 12 7.42 4.47 -38.99
CA LEU A 12 7.78 3.41 -38.06
C LEU A 12 8.22 3.97 -36.70
N TRP A 13 8.97 5.07 -36.70
CA TRP A 13 9.40 5.75 -35.48
C TRP A 13 8.22 6.40 -34.74
N LEU A 14 7.31 7.04 -35.47
CA LEU A 14 6.05 7.58 -34.92
C LEU A 14 5.16 6.47 -34.34
N ALA A 15 5.05 5.32 -35.01
CA ALA A 15 4.30 4.18 -34.50
C ALA A 15 4.94 3.59 -33.23
N ALA A 16 6.27 3.55 -33.15
CA ALA A 16 6.99 3.10 -31.97
C ALA A 16 6.86 4.09 -30.78
N CYS A 17 6.89 5.41 -31.03
CA CYS A 17 6.65 6.44 -30.01
C CYS A 17 5.19 6.51 -29.56
N ALA A 18 4.24 6.17 -30.45
CA ALA A 18 2.82 6.14 -30.13
C ALA A 18 2.39 4.85 -29.40
N ALA A 19 3.28 3.87 -29.26
CA ALA A 19 3.01 2.71 -28.43
C ALA A 19 2.76 3.19 -27.00
N PRO A 20 1.56 2.95 -26.43
CA PRO A 20 1.30 3.33 -25.05
C PRO A 20 2.30 2.57 -24.19
N LEU A 21 3.24 3.30 -23.59
CA LEU A 21 3.97 2.84 -22.41
C LEU A 21 2.90 2.67 -21.34
N GLY A 22 2.28 1.50 -21.30
CA GLY A 22 1.20 1.20 -20.38
C GLY A 22 1.72 1.38 -18.97
N ALA A 23 1.40 2.52 -18.34
CA ALA A 23 1.47 2.64 -16.91
C ALA A 23 0.56 1.53 -16.37
N GLY A 24 1.17 0.50 -15.79
CA GLY A 24 0.46 -0.65 -15.24
C GLY A 24 -0.35 -0.20 -14.04
N ALA A 25 -1.54 0.33 -14.29
CA ALA A 25 -2.50 0.60 -13.23
C ALA A 25 -2.97 -0.74 -12.64
N TYR A 26 -3.10 -0.80 -11.32
CA TYR A 26 -3.66 -1.96 -10.63
C TYR A 26 -5.04 -2.29 -11.19
N ARG A 27 -5.24 -3.57 -11.53
CA ARG A 27 -6.53 -4.12 -11.93
C ARG A 27 -7.24 -4.70 -10.71
N HIS A 28 -8.56 -4.80 -10.79
CA HIS A 28 -9.34 -5.42 -9.74
C HIS A 28 -8.84 -6.85 -9.47
N GLY A 29 -8.51 -7.14 -8.20
CA GLY A 29 -7.94 -8.41 -7.77
C GLY A 29 -6.41 -8.48 -7.78
N ASP A 30 -5.70 -7.48 -8.30
CA ASP A 30 -4.23 -7.47 -8.26
C ASP A 30 -3.74 -7.37 -6.82
N THR A 31 -2.65 -8.07 -6.50
CA THR A 31 -2.04 -7.97 -5.17
C THR A 31 -1.34 -6.62 -5.03
N VAL A 32 -1.68 -5.87 -4.00
CA VAL A 32 -1.05 -4.58 -3.71
C VAL A 32 0.13 -4.82 -2.78
N HIS A 33 1.32 -4.38 -3.22
CA HIS A 33 2.50 -4.40 -2.37
C HIS A 33 2.28 -3.53 -1.15
N MET A 34 2.56 -4.08 0.04
CA MET A 34 2.34 -3.42 1.30
C MET A 34 3.56 -3.61 2.19
N ALA A 35 3.99 -2.52 2.83
CA ALA A 35 4.97 -2.53 3.89
C ALA A 35 4.37 -1.93 5.15
N ARG A 36 4.95 -2.25 6.31
CA ARG A 36 4.53 -1.69 7.59
C ARG A 36 5.70 -1.14 8.37
N ARG A 37 5.41 -0.16 9.20
CA ARG A 37 6.31 0.39 10.21
C ARG A 37 5.57 0.48 11.54
N ALA A 38 6.21 0.13 12.64
CA ALA A 38 5.65 0.27 13.97
C ALA A 38 6.41 1.30 14.80
N GLN A 39 5.73 1.92 15.75
CA GLN A 39 6.32 2.75 16.78
C GLN A 39 5.81 2.31 18.14
N PHE A 40 6.74 2.03 19.05
CA PHE A 40 6.47 1.61 20.42
C PHE A 40 7.45 2.30 21.38
N LYS A 41 6.97 2.91 22.46
CA LYS A 41 7.80 3.67 23.43
C LYS A 41 8.76 4.65 22.74
N GLN A 42 8.25 5.40 21.75
CA GLN A 42 9.00 6.30 20.88
C GLN A 42 10.05 5.64 19.96
N VAL A 43 10.36 4.36 20.11
CA VAL A 43 11.23 3.60 19.22
C VAL A 43 10.47 3.22 17.96
N ARG A 44 11.01 3.58 16.80
CA ARG A 44 10.45 3.24 15.49
C ARG A 44 11.18 2.04 14.91
N SER A 45 10.43 1.07 14.41
CA SER A 45 11.00 0.00 13.59
C SER A 45 11.38 0.54 12.21
N GLU A 46 12.18 -0.23 11.47
CA GLU A 46 12.30 -0.07 10.03
C GLU A 46 11.01 -0.46 9.32
N TRP A 47 10.93 -0.13 8.03
CA TRP A 47 9.91 -0.65 7.15
C TRP A 47 10.12 -2.14 6.92
N HIS A 48 9.05 -2.92 7.09
CA HIS A 48 9.05 -4.35 6.85
C HIS A 48 8.03 -4.65 5.77
N GLU A 49 8.50 -5.24 4.68
CA GLU A 49 7.65 -5.72 3.60
C GLU A 49 6.73 -6.83 4.09
N ILE A 50 5.50 -6.80 3.59
CA ILE A 50 4.47 -7.80 3.83
C ILE A 50 4.31 -8.59 2.54
N PHE A 51 4.22 -9.91 2.66
CA PHE A 51 4.22 -10.81 1.51
C PHE A 51 3.04 -11.79 1.55
N GLY A 52 2.62 -12.21 0.36
CA GLY A 52 1.66 -13.30 0.15
C GLY A 52 0.26 -12.97 0.66
N ARG A 53 -0.34 -13.90 1.42
CA ARG A 53 -1.72 -13.79 1.92
C ARG A 53 -1.98 -12.61 2.86
N PHE A 54 -0.94 -11.94 3.31
CA PHE A 54 -1.02 -10.77 4.18
C PHE A 54 -1.05 -9.45 3.37
N CYS A 55 -1.02 -9.53 2.04
CA CYS A 55 -1.17 -8.38 1.16
C CYS A 55 -2.65 -8.13 0.79
N PRO A 56 -3.11 -6.87 0.80
CA PRO A 56 -4.42 -6.52 0.29
C PRO A 56 -4.49 -6.70 -1.23
N HIS A 57 -5.71 -6.83 -1.74
CA HIS A 57 -5.98 -6.95 -3.18
C HIS A 57 -6.73 -5.70 -3.65
N PHE A 58 -6.34 -5.16 -4.80
CA PHE A 58 -6.88 -3.91 -5.30
C PHE A 58 -8.36 -4.07 -5.67
N GLY A 59 -9.20 -3.16 -5.18
CA GLY A 59 -10.64 -3.16 -5.45
C GLY A 59 -11.44 -4.30 -4.80
N VAL A 60 -10.84 -5.08 -3.89
CA VAL A 60 -11.50 -6.18 -3.17
C VAL A 60 -11.61 -5.81 -1.70
N ASP A 61 -12.83 -5.72 -1.18
CA ASP A 61 -13.05 -5.56 0.26
C ASP A 61 -12.73 -6.87 0.98
N ARG A 62 -11.64 -6.85 1.76
CA ARG A 62 -11.16 -8.00 2.50
C ARG A 62 -10.39 -7.55 3.74
N VAL A 63 -10.64 -8.23 4.84
CA VAL A 63 -9.82 -8.13 6.05
C VAL A 63 -8.55 -8.95 5.87
N VAL A 64 -7.40 -8.32 6.09
CA VAL A 64 -6.09 -8.97 5.97
C VAL A 64 -5.35 -8.87 7.29
N ALA A 65 -4.79 -9.99 7.74
CA ALA A 65 -3.99 -10.01 8.97
C ALA A 65 -2.63 -9.35 8.70
N VAL A 66 -2.27 -8.36 9.52
CA VAL A 66 -0.94 -7.74 9.48
C VAL A 66 -0.09 -8.38 10.58
N PRO A 67 1.02 -9.06 10.26
CA PRO A 67 1.84 -9.72 11.26
C PRO A 67 2.57 -8.67 12.12
N LEU A 68 2.24 -8.56 13.39
CA LEU A 68 2.87 -7.62 14.31
C LEU A 68 3.84 -8.37 15.24
N PRO A 69 5.08 -7.89 15.41
CA PRO A 69 6.00 -8.48 16.36
C PRO A 69 5.45 -8.21 17.76
N LYS A 70 5.37 -9.27 18.58
CA LYS A 70 4.98 -9.13 19.98
C LYS A 70 5.98 -8.21 20.69
N PRO A 71 5.54 -7.10 21.29
CA PRO A 71 6.43 -6.30 22.13
C PRO A 71 6.85 -7.16 23.32
N LYS A 72 8.16 -7.25 23.59
CA LYS A 72 8.68 -8.06 24.70
C LYS A 72 8.23 -7.55 26.08
N THR A 73 7.84 -6.28 26.18
CA THR A 73 7.49 -5.60 27.43
C THR A 73 6.35 -4.62 27.17
N PHE A 74 5.17 -5.16 26.86
CA PHE A 74 3.94 -4.37 26.73
C PHE A 74 3.29 -4.22 28.11
N GLU A 75 3.18 -2.99 28.61
CA GLU A 75 2.47 -2.66 29.84
C GLU A 75 1.12 -1.99 29.54
N ALA A 76 0.16 -2.14 30.45
CA ALA A 76 -1.15 -1.50 30.33
C ALA A 76 -1.01 0.01 30.47
N GLY A 77 -0.97 0.72 29.34
CA GLY A 77 -0.71 2.16 29.25
C GLY A 77 0.24 2.53 28.12
N ASP A 78 0.92 1.55 27.52
CA ASP A 78 1.80 1.79 26.39
C ASP A 78 1.04 1.98 25.08
N ASP A 79 1.30 3.10 24.41
CA ASP A 79 0.79 3.38 23.06
C ASP A 79 1.56 2.53 22.03
N TYR A 80 0.86 1.64 21.33
CA TYR A 80 1.38 0.96 20.14
C TYR A 80 0.80 1.57 18.86
N LYS A 81 1.67 2.08 17.99
CA LYS A 81 1.29 2.72 16.73
C LYS A 81 1.86 1.98 15.53
N MET A 82 1.19 2.03 14.39
CA MET A 82 1.74 1.59 13.11
C MET A 82 1.41 2.56 11.98
N SER A 83 2.22 2.53 10.93
CA SER A 83 1.98 3.16 9.65
C SER A 83 2.12 2.09 8.58
N LEU A 84 1.27 2.18 7.56
CA LEU A 84 1.26 1.27 6.42
C LEU A 84 1.72 2.05 5.18
N ALA A 85 2.52 1.40 4.37
CA ALA A 85 2.94 1.89 3.06
C ALA A 85 2.40 0.91 2.01
N LEU A 86 1.87 1.45 0.92
CA LEU A 86 1.23 0.73 -0.16
C LEU A 86 1.85 1.19 -1.48
N ASP A 87 1.83 0.30 -2.46
CA ASP A 87 2.41 0.52 -3.78
C ASP A 87 3.87 1.01 -3.70
N HIS A 88 4.77 0.16 -3.21
CA HIS A 88 6.21 0.46 -3.16
C HIS A 88 6.55 1.78 -2.44
N TYR A 89 5.87 2.07 -1.33
CA TYR A 89 6.05 3.29 -0.51
C TYR A 89 5.50 4.59 -1.10
N ASN A 90 4.79 4.54 -2.23
CA ASN A 90 4.18 5.73 -2.82
C ASN A 90 3.03 6.28 -1.97
N PHE A 91 2.22 5.40 -1.37
CA PHE A 91 1.09 5.80 -0.52
C PHE A 91 1.33 5.36 0.92
N HIS A 92 1.34 6.29 1.86
CA HIS A 92 1.54 5.98 3.27
C HIS A 92 0.38 6.50 4.12
N THR A 93 -0.01 5.70 5.11
CA THR A 93 -0.97 6.12 6.12
C THR A 93 -0.27 6.95 7.18
N SER A 94 -1.01 7.86 7.80
CA SER A 94 -0.60 8.45 9.07
C SER A 94 -0.44 7.36 10.16
N TRP A 95 0.11 7.76 11.31
CA TRP A 95 0.27 6.84 12.45
C TRP A 95 -1.09 6.43 13.02
N LEU A 96 -1.40 5.16 12.90
CA LEU A 96 -2.60 4.51 13.43
C LEU A 96 -2.28 3.96 14.83
N LYS A 97 -3.11 4.28 15.83
CA LYS A 97 -3.02 3.65 17.16
C LYS A 97 -3.73 2.30 17.12
N LEU A 98 -3.04 1.22 17.48
CA LEU A 98 -3.61 -0.13 17.48
C LEU A 98 -4.17 -0.54 18.84
N ILE A 99 -3.46 -0.18 19.89
CA ILE A 99 -3.78 -0.58 21.25
C ILE A 99 -3.66 0.69 22.08
N ASP A 100 -4.81 1.16 22.54
CA ASP A 100 -4.91 1.96 23.74
C ASP A 100 -5.11 0.93 24.86
N GLY A 101 -4.32 0.96 25.93
CA GLY A 101 -4.25 -0.09 26.97
C GLY A 101 -5.56 -0.44 27.70
N LYS A 102 -6.70 0.00 27.18
CA LYS A 102 -8.06 -0.14 27.69
C LYS A 102 -8.99 -1.02 26.81
N ARG A 103 -8.65 -1.35 25.55
CA ARG A 103 -9.55 -2.13 24.65
C ARG A 103 -8.84 -3.18 23.79
N PRO A 104 -9.48 -4.33 23.51
CA PRO A 104 -8.95 -5.32 22.56
C PRO A 104 -8.94 -4.75 21.14
N ALA A 105 -7.97 -5.20 20.33
CA ALA A 105 -7.70 -4.69 18.99
C ALA A 105 -8.95 -4.72 18.09
N SER A 106 -9.47 -3.54 17.74
CA SER A 106 -10.57 -3.35 16.80
C SER A 106 -10.10 -3.46 15.34
N GLY A 107 -10.96 -4.00 14.47
CA GLY A 107 -10.71 -4.06 13.04
C GLY A 107 -10.56 -2.65 12.44
N LEU A 108 -9.48 -2.43 11.69
CA LEU A 108 -9.23 -1.20 10.93
C LEU A 108 -9.57 -1.46 9.45
N GLY A 109 -10.54 -0.72 8.92
CA GLY A 109 -10.86 -0.72 7.50
C GLY A 109 -10.06 0.35 6.77
N PHE A 110 -9.53 0.02 5.59
CA PHE A 110 -8.83 0.98 4.73
C PHE A 110 -9.50 1.03 3.35
N GLY A 111 -9.92 2.22 2.94
CA GLY A 111 -10.53 2.47 1.63
C GLY A 111 -9.67 3.41 0.81
N PHE A 112 -9.43 3.06 -0.46
CA PHE A 112 -8.77 3.92 -1.43
C PHE A 112 -9.81 4.76 -2.17
N GLY A 113 -9.84 6.07 -1.88
CA GLY A 113 -10.61 7.02 -2.69
C GLY A 113 -9.88 7.32 -4.01
N GLY A 114 -10.61 7.74 -5.04
CA GLY A 114 -10.10 8.00 -6.40
C GLY A 114 -9.03 9.09 -6.57
N GLN A 115 -8.38 9.53 -5.49
CA GLN A 115 -7.32 10.54 -5.47
C GLN A 115 -6.07 10.11 -4.65
N GLY A 116 -5.87 8.82 -4.40
CA GLY A 116 -4.67 8.33 -3.70
C GLY A 116 -4.65 8.62 -2.19
N GLN A 117 -5.79 9.02 -1.60
CA GLN A 117 -5.94 9.10 -0.16
C GLN A 117 -6.39 7.76 0.42
N ILE A 118 -5.63 7.24 1.38
CA ILE A 118 -6.01 6.10 2.21
C ILE A 118 -6.85 6.63 3.37
N SER A 119 -8.14 6.34 3.34
CA SER A 119 -9.05 6.63 4.45
C SER A 119 -9.09 5.44 5.41
N SER A 120 -9.10 5.70 6.71
CA SER A 120 -9.20 4.67 7.74
C SER A 120 -10.51 4.81 8.51
N SER A 121 -11.30 3.74 8.59
CA SER A 121 -12.49 3.66 9.44
C SER A 121 -12.26 2.65 10.57
N SER A 122 -12.61 3.03 11.80
CA SER A 122 -12.63 2.09 12.92
C SER A 122 -14.04 1.54 13.10
N GLY A 123 -14.23 0.26 12.82
CA GLY A 123 -15.46 -0.46 13.15
C GLY A 123 -15.28 -1.23 14.46
N ALA A 124 -16.21 -1.10 15.40
CA ALA A 124 -16.32 -2.03 16.51
C ALA A 124 -16.95 -3.32 15.97
N ALA A 125 -16.29 -4.46 16.19
CA ALA A 125 -16.90 -5.78 16.03
C ALA A 125 -17.81 -6.06 17.24
#